data_AF-A0A1I0ERN7-F1
#
_entry.id   AF-A0A1I0ERN7-F1
#
_cell.length_a   1.000
_cell.length_b   1.000
_cell.length_c   1.000
_cell.angle_alpha   90.00
_cell.angle_beta   90.00
_cell.angle_gamma   90.00
#
_symmetry.space_group_name_H-M   'P 1'
#
loop_
_entity.id
_entity.type
_entity.pdbx_description
1 polymer ?
#
loop_
_entity_poly.entity_id
_entity_poly.type
_entity_poly.pdbx_seq_one_letter_code
_entity_poly.pdbx_strand_id
1 'polypeptide(L)'
;MAKCGYSIVTGGAVSLASSTTKSVLGVKSAADFGIDLKKVWWGFTGVTASEAPVTCELCYATFATNGPGTSSSSVTPAQVYGRTIAHGVTAAKNWTSEPTVLSVIGEIPLTPNGGTLLYDLPLGDTFDSAVSEGFVLRFTAGASVSVRATMIWERC
;
A
#
# COMPACT_ATOMS: atom_id res chain seq x y z
N MET A 1 21.83 -1.36 -12.23
CA MET A 1 21.91 -1.17 -10.76
C MET A 1 21.68 -2.52 -10.09
N ALA A 2 22.33 -2.85 -8.96
CA ALA A 2 22.10 -4.14 -8.29
C ALA A 2 20.66 -4.20 -7.74
N LYS A 3 19.87 -5.21 -8.14
CA LYS A 3 18.47 -5.36 -7.73
C LYS A 3 18.38 -5.58 -6.23
N CYS A 4 17.73 -4.66 -5.52
CA CYS A 4 17.49 -4.74 -4.08
C CYS A 4 15.98 -4.58 -3.86
N GLY A 5 15.35 -5.63 -3.35
CA GLY A 5 13.92 -5.68 -3.11
C GLY A 5 13.60 -5.50 -1.64
N TYR A 6 12.53 -4.75 -1.38
CA TYR A 6 12.07 -4.42 -0.04
C TYR A 6 10.59 -4.73 0.09
N SER A 7 10.15 -5.04 1.30
CA SER A 7 8.76 -5.27 1.63
C SER A 7 8.32 -4.41 2.80
N ILE A 8 7.04 -4.03 2.78
CA ILE A 8 6.35 -3.42 3.90
C ILE A 8 5.06 -4.18 4.16
N VAL A 9 4.72 -4.33 5.43
CA VAL A 9 3.54 -5.07 5.88
C VAL A 9 2.79 -4.27 6.92
N THR A 10 1.48 -4.47 7.04
CA THR A 10 0.70 -3.86 8.13
C THR A 10 1.10 -4.41 9.50
N GLY A 11 1.65 -5.62 9.59
CA GLY A 11 2.08 -6.28 10.84
C GLY A 11 0.92 -6.66 11.80
N GLY A 12 -0.29 -6.20 11.51
CA GLY A 12 -1.52 -6.43 12.24
C GLY A 12 -2.73 -6.07 11.37
N ALA A 13 -3.93 -6.38 11.85
CA ALA A 13 -5.16 -6.04 11.15
C ALA A 13 -5.44 -4.53 11.28
N VAL A 14 -5.70 -3.86 10.16
CA VAL A 14 -6.12 -2.45 10.13
C VAL A 14 -7.63 -2.40 9.98
N SER A 15 -8.32 -1.74 10.91
CA SER A 15 -9.77 -1.61 10.87
C SER A 15 -10.21 -0.55 9.86
N LEU A 16 -11.17 -0.94 9.03
CA LEU A 16 -11.94 -0.08 8.14
C LEU A 16 -13.30 0.19 8.79
N ALA A 17 -13.71 1.44 8.79
CA ALA A 17 -15.05 1.83 9.24
C ALA A 17 -16.02 1.82 8.06
N SER A 18 -17.29 1.54 8.33
CA SER A 18 -18.34 1.58 7.30
C SER A 18 -18.35 2.92 6.56
N SER A 19 -18.47 2.84 5.24
CA SER A 19 -18.56 3.95 4.29
C SER A 19 -17.43 4.97 4.40
N THR A 20 -16.30 4.59 4.98
CA THR A 20 -15.14 5.46 5.17
C THR A 20 -13.97 4.94 4.37
N THR A 21 -13.46 5.77 3.47
CA THR A 21 -12.22 5.49 2.74
C THR A 21 -11.02 5.60 3.68
N LYS A 22 -10.10 4.66 3.56
CA LYS A 22 -8.88 4.65 4.38
C LYS A 22 -7.68 4.12 3.61
N SER A 23 -6.60 4.89 3.67
CA SER A 23 -5.26 4.50 3.27
C SER A 23 -4.62 3.61 4.33
N VAL A 24 -4.38 2.35 3.97
CA VAL A 24 -4.02 1.28 4.92
C VAL A 24 -2.54 1.03 4.97
N LEU A 25 -1.86 1.11 3.83
CA LEU A 25 -0.42 0.87 3.70
C LEU A 25 0.10 1.76 2.57
N GLY A 26 1.26 2.37 2.76
CA GLY A 26 1.84 3.28 1.79
C GLY A 26 3.35 3.34 1.89
N VAL A 27 4.00 3.62 0.76
CA VAL A 27 5.45 3.75 0.62
C VAL A 27 5.77 5.02 -0.17
N LYS A 28 6.76 5.77 0.31
CA LYS A 28 7.26 7.00 -0.30
C LYS A 28 8.74 6.87 -0.60
N SER A 29 9.12 7.10 -1.85
CA SER A 29 10.49 7.02 -2.35
C SER A 29 11.39 8.08 -1.71
N ALA A 30 12.70 7.88 -1.84
CA ALA A 30 13.69 8.84 -1.36
C ALA A 30 13.81 10.02 -2.35
N ALA A 31 14.61 11.03 -2.00
CA ALA A 31 14.86 12.16 -2.89
C ALA A 31 15.69 11.79 -4.14
N ASP A 32 16.47 10.70 -4.06
CA ASP A 32 17.48 10.38 -5.07
C ASP A 32 17.03 9.32 -6.09
N PHE A 33 15.87 8.67 -5.87
CA PHE A 33 15.39 7.57 -6.70
C PHE A 33 13.89 7.30 -6.47
N GLY A 34 13.25 6.66 -7.45
CA GLY A 34 11.85 6.25 -7.39
C GLY A 34 11.63 4.81 -6.89
N ILE A 35 10.37 4.41 -6.85
CA ILE A 35 9.95 3.06 -6.46
C ILE A 35 9.33 2.36 -7.66
N ASP A 36 9.83 1.17 -7.95
CA ASP A 36 9.30 0.23 -8.93
C ASP A 36 8.51 -0.87 -8.20
N LEU A 37 7.18 -0.77 -8.24
CA LEU A 37 6.26 -1.65 -7.51
C LEU A 37 6.19 -3.02 -8.18
N LYS A 38 6.50 -4.08 -7.43
CA LYS A 38 6.54 -5.46 -7.95
C LYS A 38 5.32 -6.27 -7.56
N LYS A 39 4.88 -6.16 -6.31
CA LYS A 39 3.79 -7.00 -5.80
C LYS A 39 2.94 -6.25 -4.81
N VAL A 40 1.65 -6.52 -4.87
CA VAL A 40 0.67 -5.94 -3.98
C VAL A 40 -0.28 -7.02 -3.53
N TRP A 41 -0.32 -7.26 -2.22
CA TRP A 41 -1.13 -8.30 -1.62
C TRP A 41 -2.01 -7.71 -0.54
N TRP A 42 -3.26 -8.14 -0.48
CA TRP A 42 -4.15 -7.78 0.61
C TRP A 42 -5.21 -8.85 0.84
N GLY A 43 -5.74 -8.89 2.05
CA GLY A 43 -6.87 -9.75 2.38
C GLY A 43 -7.72 -9.18 3.50
N PHE A 44 -8.99 -9.55 3.47
CA PHE A 44 -10.00 -9.10 4.43
C PHE A 44 -10.37 -10.22 5.41
N THR A 45 -10.73 -9.83 6.63
CA THR A 45 -11.21 -10.75 7.68
C THR A 45 -12.68 -10.49 8.03
N GLY A 46 -13.48 -10.04 7.07
CA GLY A 46 -14.93 -9.94 7.24
C GLY A 46 -15.55 -11.33 7.38
N VAL A 47 -16.65 -11.42 8.13
CA VAL A 47 -17.33 -12.70 8.41
C VAL A 47 -18.69 -12.80 7.70
N THR A 48 -19.24 -11.69 7.23
CA THR A 48 -20.57 -11.63 6.64
C THR A 48 -20.47 -11.73 5.11
N ALA A 49 -21.03 -12.80 4.53
CA ALA A 49 -21.00 -13.01 3.08
C ALA A 49 -21.90 -12.03 2.28
N SER A 50 -22.89 -11.41 2.92
CA SER A 50 -23.84 -10.50 2.29
C SER A 50 -23.42 -9.02 2.35
N GLU A 51 -22.24 -8.72 2.90
CA GLU A 51 -21.73 -7.35 2.92
C GLU A 51 -21.38 -6.87 1.53
N ALA A 52 -21.61 -5.56 1.28
CA ALA A 52 -21.20 -4.93 0.05
C ALA A 52 -19.68 -5.10 -0.17
N PRO A 53 -19.22 -5.31 -1.42
CA PRO A 53 -17.81 -5.44 -1.72
C PRO A 53 -16.99 -4.25 -1.20
N VAL A 54 -15.76 -4.51 -0.78
CA VAL A 54 -14.78 -3.49 -0.45
C VAL A 54 -14.15 -2.98 -1.74
N THR A 55 -14.24 -1.69 -2.00
CA THR A 55 -13.52 -1.05 -3.08
C THR A 55 -12.05 -1.00 -2.71
N CYS A 56 -11.21 -1.71 -3.47
CA CYS A 56 -9.76 -1.77 -3.27
C CYS A 56 -9.06 -0.97 -4.35
N GLU A 57 -8.28 0.02 -3.97
CA GLU A 57 -7.63 0.94 -4.89
C GLU A 57 -6.11 0.91 -4.68
N LEU A 58 -5.37 0.77 -5.78
CA LEU A 58 -3.97 1.14 -5.84
C LEU A 58 -3.87 2.59 -6.27
N CYS A 59 -3.32 3.44 -5.41
CA CYS A 59 -3.19 4.87 -5.68
C CYS A 59 -1.71 5.25 -5.84
N TYR A 60 -1.45 6.13 -6.80
CA TYR A 60 -0.27 6.97 -6.84
C TYR A 60 -0.41 8.11 -5.84
N ALA A 61 0.65 8.45 -5.11
CA ALA A 61 0.63 9.45 -4.05
C ALA A 61 1.85 10.36 -4.07
N THR A 62 1.62 11.68 -4.07
CA THR A 62 2.71 12.66 -3.97
C THR A 62 3.19 12.87 -2.53
N PHE A 63 2.35 12.55 -1.54
CA PHE A 63 2.64 12.75 -0.12
C PHE A 63 3.09 14.18 0.23
N ALA A 64 2.54 15.18 -0.46
CA ALA A 64 2.97 16.58 -0.36
C ALA A 64 2.87 17.15 1.06
N THR A 65 1.74 16.94 1.75
CA THR A 65 1.51 17.49 3.12
C THR A 65 1.21 16.43 4.16
N ASN A 66 0.86 15.22 3.74
CA ASN A 66 0.56 14.10 4.63
C ASN A 66 1.30 12.83 4.15
N GLY A 67 2.58 12.76 4.48
CA GLY A 67 3.46 11.63 4.16
C GLY A 67 3.53 10.57 5.26
N PRO A 68 4.26 9.47 5.03
CA PRO A 68 4.49 8.45 6.04
C PRO A 68 4.99 9.01 7.38
N GLY A 69 4.32 8.66 8.48
CA GLY A 69 4.61 9.15 9.83
C GLY A 69 3.83 10.41 10.23
N THR A 70 3.12 11.05 9.29
CA THR A 70 2.11 12.08 9.58
C THR A 70 0.73 11.41 9.56
N SER A 71 -0.08 11.64 10.60
CA SER A 71 -1.42 11.04 10.75
C SER A 71 -1.48 9.54 10.44
N SER A 72 -0.39 8.82 10.69
CA SER A 72 -0.21 7.41 10.34
C SER A 72 0.86 6.79 11.23
N SER A 73 0.89 5.47 11.29
CA SER A 73 1.92 4.73 12.02
C SER A 73 3.05 4.33 11.09
N SER A 74 4.29 4.72 11.39
CA SER A 74 5.45 4.37 10.58
C SER A 74 5.66 2.85 10.49
N VAL A 75 6.17 2.40 9.34
CA VAL A 75 6.56 1.03 9.06
C VAL A 75 7.98 1.04 8.52
N THR A 76 8.85 0.23 9.10
CA THR A 76 10.22 0.07 8.60
C THR A 76 10.23 -0.90 7.42
N PRO A 77 10.69 -0.49 6.22
CA PRO A 77 10.89 -1.42 5.11
C PRO A 77 11.88 -2.51 5.48
N ALA A 78 11.50 -3.77 5.24
CA ALA A 78 12.36 -4.93 5.43
C ALA A 78 12.97 -5.33 4.08
N GLN A 79 14.29 -5.46 4.03
CA GLN A 79 14.94 -5.98 2.84
C GLN A 79 14.62 -7.47 2.65
N VAL A 80 14.19 -7.84 1.45
CA VAL A 80 13.83 -9.23 1.10
C VAL A 80 14.94 -9.90 0.30
N TYR A 81 15.58 -9.17 -0.61
CA TYR A 81 16.68 -9.70 -1.42
C TYR A 81 17.63 -8.59 -1.90
N GLY A 82 18.75 -9.01 -2.50
CA GLY A 82 19.78 -8.11 -3.02
C GLY A 82 20.82 -7.75 -1.97
N ARG A 83 21.65 -6.75 -2.28
CA ARG A 83 22.70 -6.27 -1.37
C ARG A 83 22.11 -5.29 -0.37
N THR A 84 22.50 -5.36 0.90
CA THR A 84 22.07 -4.37 1.90
C THR A 84 22.69 -3.00 1.62
N ILE A 85 21.81 -2.03 1.41
CA ILE A 85 22.14 -0.63 1.11
C ILE A 85 21.13 0.24 1.85
N ALA A 86 21.60 1.35 2.41
CA ALA A 86 20.74 2.38 2.98
C ALA A 86 19.83 2.96 1.88
N HIS A 87 18.52 2.86 2.07
CA HIS A 87 17.55 3.25 1.04
C HIS A 87 16.88 4.61 1.30
N GLY A 88 16.75 5.09 2.54
CA GLY A 88 16.07 6.37 2.82
C GLY A 88 14.56 6.41 2.51
N VAL A 89 14.01 5.37 1.88
CA VAL A 89 12.56 5.17 1.67
C VAL A 89 11.82 5.12 3.00
N THR A 90 10.67 5.79 3.05
CA THR A 90 9.77 5.81 4.22
C THR A 90 8.47 5.10 3.91
N ALA A 91 7.86 4.49 4.92
CA ALA A 91 6.59 3.81 4.78
C ALA A 91 5.75 3.96 6.04
N ALA A 92 4.44 3.84 5.90
CA ALA A 92 3.51 3.89 7.01
C ALA A 92 2.26 3.07 6.72
N LYS A 93 1.46 2.91 7.76
CA LYS A 93 0.19 2.19 7.76
C LYS A 93 -0.84 2.93 8.58
N ASN A 94 -2.11 2.56 8.39
CA ASN A 94 -3.24 3.00 9.20
C ASN A 94 -3.33 4.53 9.28
N TRP A 95 -3.50 5.20 8.14
CA TRP A 95 -3.73 6.64 8.12
C TRP A 95 -5.05 6.97 8.80
N THR A 96 -5.02 7.97 9.69
CA THR A 96 -6.20 8.55 10.35
C THR A 96 -6.79 9.71 9.54
N SER A 97 -5.97 10.34 8.69
CA SER A 97 -6.39 11.27 7.63
C SER A 97 -5.73 10.87 6.33
N GLU A 98 -6.46 10.93 5.21
CA GLU A 98 -5.95 10.47 3.91
C GLU A 98 -4.68 11.22 3.48
N PRO A 99 -3.70 10.54 2.87
CA PRO A 99 -2.56 11.17 2.19
C PRO A 99 -3.02 12.15 1.10
N THR A 100 -2.19 13.14 0.81
CA THR A 100 -2.55 14.20 -0.14
C THR A 100 -2.14 13.92 -1.57
N VAL A 101 -3.01 14.33 -2.51
CA VAL A 101 -2.90 14.15 -3.96
C VAL A 101 -2.72 12.67 -4.30
N LEU A 102 -3.86 11.96 -4.27
CA LEU A 102 -3.97 10.56 -4.63
C LEU A 102 -4.61 10.44 -6.02
N SER A 103 -3.95 9.71 -6.91
CA SER A 103 -4.49 9.35 -8.22
C SER A 103 -4.69 7.84 -8.29
N VAL A 104 -5.92 7.39 -8.53
CA VAL A 104 -6.23 5.95 -8.61
C VAL A 104 -5.64 5.39 -9.90
N ILE A 105 -4.78 4.38 -9.76
CA ILE A 105 -4.16 3.64 -10.88
C ILE A 105 -5.07 2.48 -11.29
N GLY A 106 -5.63 1.79 -10.30
CA GLY A 106 -6.53 0.66 -10.51
C GLY A 106 -7.46 0.47 -9.33
N GLU A 107 -8.67 0.01 -9.63
CA GLU A 107 -9.75 -0.21 -8.67
C GLU A 107 -10.36 -1.59 -8.90
N ILE A 108 -10.51 -2.37 -7.83
CA ILE A 108 -11.08 -3.72 -7.88
C ILE A 108 -12.04 -3.89 -6.69
N PRO A 109 -13.30 -4.30 -6.93
CA PRO A 109 -14.19 -4.71 -5.85
C PRO A 109 -13.79 -6.11 -5.34
N LEU A 110 -13.62 -6.27 -4.03
CA LEU A 110 -13.35 -7.56 -3.41
C LEU A 110 -14.32 -7.85 -2.27
N THR A 111 -14.85 -9.07 -2.22
CA THR A 111 -15.76 -9.48 -1.14
C THR A 111 -15.01 -9.52 0.20
N PRO A 112 -15.57 -8.95 1.28
CA PRO A 112 -14.90 -8.88 2.58
C PRO A 112 -14.76 -10.23 3.28
N ASN A 113 -15.57 -11.23 2.90
CA ASN A 113 -15.51 -12.58 3.45
C ASN A 113 -14.51 -13.46 2.67
N GLY A 114 -13.39 -13.81 3.31
CA GLY A 114 -12.42 -14.78 2.78
C GLY A 114 -11.60 -14.31 1.56
N GLY A 115 -11.77 -13.07 1.12
CA GLY A 115 -11.05 -12.52 -0.03
C GLY A 115 -9.59 -12.25 0.30
N THR A 116 -8.68 -12.92 -0.40
CA THR A 116 -7.27 -12.53 -0.51
C THR A 116 -6.97 -12.26 -1.98
N LEU A 117 -6.45 -11.07 -2.28
CA LEU A 117 -5.88 -10.76 -3.58
C LEU A 117 -4.36 -10.79 -3.47
N LEU A 118 -3.74 -11.58 -4.34
CA LEU A 118 -2.31 -11.54 -4.59
C LEU A 118 -2.11 -11.06 -6.03
N TYR A 119 -1.59 -9.86 -6.20
CA TYR A 119 -1.27 -9.33 -7.52
C TYR A 119 0.25 -9.15 -7.66
N ASP A 120 0.84 -10.02 -8.49
CA ASP A 120 2.24 -9.99 -8.86
C ASP A 120 2.34 -9.37 -10.26
N LEU A 121 2.94 -8.18 -10.35
CA LEU A 121 3.09 -7.48 -11.62
C LEU A 121 4.13 -8.20 -12.48
N PRO A 122 3.80 -8.59 -13.72
CA PRO A 122 4.75 -9.23 -14.61
C PRO A 122 5.90 -8.26 -14.95
N LEU A 123 7.06 -8.82 -15.27
CA LEU A 123 8.22 -8.03 -15.64
C LEU A 123 7.92 -7.19 -16.89
N GLY A 124 7.97 -5.87 -16.77
CA GLY A 124 7.74 -4.93 -17.88
C GLY A 124 6.50 -4.05 -17.71
N ASP A 125 5.54 -4.48 -16.90
CA ASP A 125 4.29 -3.73 -16.63
C ASP A 125 4.24 -3.20 -15.19
N THR A 126 5.39 -3.08 -14.54
CA THR A 126 5.47 -2.62 -13.16
C THR A 126 5.25 -1.11 -13.08
N PHE A 127 4.56 -0.68 -12.03
CA PHE A 127 4.33 0.75 -11.82
C PHE A 127 5.57 1.40 -11.23
N ASP A 128 6.08 2.41 -11.91
CA ASP A 128 7.17 3.25 -11.43
C ASP A 128 6.63 4.55 -10.83
N SER A 129 7.39 5.16 -9.92
CA SER A 129 7.06 6.42 -9.29
C SER A 129 8.17 7.44 -9.43
N ALA A 130 7.79 8.72 -9.43
CA ALA A 130 8.77 9.79 -9.35
C ALA A 130 9.53 9.76 -8.02
N VAL A 131 10.68 10.45 -8.00
CA VAL A 131 11.43 10.70 -6.77
C VAL A 131 10.58 11.46 -5.76
N SER A 132 10.74 11.15 -4.47
CA SER A 132 9.90 11.67 -3.37
C SER A 132 8.40 11.38 -3.46
N GLU A 133 7.93 10.52 -4.35
CA GLU A 133 6.53 10.11 -4.49
C GLU A 133 6.39 8.59 -4.25
N GLY A 134 5.21 8.02 -4.42
CA GLY A 134 5.07 6.57 -4.29
C GLY A 134 3.64 6.08 -4.37
N PHE A 135 3.34 5.03 -3.60
CA PHE A 135 2.11 4.27 -3.74
C PHE A 135 1.40 4.07 -2.41
N VAL A 136 0.07 4.00 -2.47
CA VAL A 136 -0.80 3.77 -1.33
C VAL A 136 -1.89 2.77 -1.70
N LEU A 137 -2.16 1.85 -0.78
CA LEU A 137 -3.33 0.99 -0.84
C LEU A 137 -4.46 1.62 -0.05
N ARG A 138 -5.52 1.95 -0.77
CA ARG A 138 -6.69 2.63 -0.23
C ARG A 138 -7.90 1.71 -0.35
N PHE A 139 -8.71 1.68 0.69
CA PHE A 139 -9.85 0.80 0.78
C PHE A 139 -11.07 1.54 1.27
N THR A 140 -12.23 1.26 0.67
CA THR A 140 -13.53 1.78 1.09
C THR A 140 -14.48 0.61 1.31
N ALA A 141 -14.89 0.37 2.55
CA ALA A 141 -15.74 -0.75 2.91
C ALA A 141 -17.16 -0.27 3.25
N GLY A 142 -18.19 -0.98 2.79
CA GLY A 142 -19.58 -0.69 3.19
C GLY A 142 -19.90 -1.06 4.64
N ALA A 143 -19.08 -1.91 5.26
CA ALA A 143 -19.22 -2.39 6.63
C ALA A 143 -17.89 -2.34 7.39
N SER A 144 -17.96 -2.50 8.71
CA SER A 144 -16.76 -2.56 9.55
C SER A 144 -16.04 -3.88 9.35
N VAL A 145 -14.88 -3.82 8.69
CA VAL A 145 -14.04 -4.99 8.38
C VAL A 145 -12.59 -4.68 8.73
N SER A 146 -11.74 -5.70 8.77
CA SER A 146 -10.30 -5.49 8.93
C SER A 146 -9.53 -6.03 7.74
N VAL A 147 -8.42 -5.38 7.43
CA VAL A 147 -7.56 -5.69 6.29
C VAL A 147 -6.11 -5.89 6.73
N ARG A 148 -5.43 -6.81 6.06
CA ARG A 148 -3.98 -6.96 6.12
C ARG A 148 -3.43 -6.76 4.73
N ALA A 149 -2.32 -6.05 4.61
CA ALA A 149 -1.73 -5.73 3.32
C ALA A 149 -0.20 -5.83 3.35
N THR A 150 0.37 -6.10 2.18
CA THR A 150 1.80 -6.18 1.90
C THR A 150 2.08 -5.51 0.56
N MET A 151 3.15 -4.72 0.50
CA MET A 151 3.71 -4.21 -0.75
C MET A 151 5.17 -4.61 -0.86
N ILE A 152 5.58 -5.03 -2.06
CA ILE A 152 6.95 -5.39 -2.39
C ILE A 152 7.38 -4.55 -3.59
N TRP A 153 8.57 -3.96 -3.49
CA TRP A 153 9.09 -3.02 -4.47
C TRP A 153 10.60 -3.11 -4.61
N GLU A 154 11.11 -2.59 -5.73
CA GLU A 154 12.52 -2.37 -6.00
C GLU A 154 12.80 -0.88 -6.19
N ARG A 155 14.06 -0.50 -6.01
CA ARG A 155 14.54 0.84 -6.39
C ARG A 155 14.68 0.93 -7.92
N CYS A 156 14.17 2.00 -8.53
CA CYS A 156 14.45 2.34 -9.94
C CYS A 156 15.68 3.25 -10.07
#